data_AF-D9R8W7-F1
#
_entry.id   AF-D9R8W7-F1
#
_cell.length_a   1.000
_cell.length_b   1.000
_cell.length_c   1.000
_cell.angle_alpha   90.00
_cell.angle_beta   90.00
_cell.angle_gamma   90.00
#
_symmetry.space_group_name_H-M   'P 1'
#
loop_
_entity.id
_entity.type
_entity.pdbx_description
1 polymer ?
#
loop_
_entity_poly.entity_id
_entity_poly.type
_entity_poly.pdbx_seq_one_letter_code
_entity_poly.pdbx_strand_id
1 'polypeptide(L)'
;MITEQQYVILSLELNMFFGRIMKEHSLFLEAGFTTANPEFSQVADQYKQHFETILYHAVVLGNGIITPLVASSGEIVTDYTLGSEQKTQYFTGIAINQEITKLEEGLYGEANPLITPELVQQVSQLNAFAMPMLEGLIDFKTGILNDVLSCRMFTANYPLLIDHILREAKMYHSHLAALESRKNPEESLKETELFWDRIMLEHALFIRGLLDPTENDLINTANDFAGEYNDLMQAARTATDVTIRSVTDTTLKETMKYRDFKEAGTKGINECKIRSIILPLLADHVLRESNHYIRMLRQLS
;
A
#
# COMPACT_ATOMS: atom_id res chain seq x y z
N MET A 1 -11.95 5.24 -23.38
CA MET A 1 -12.78 4.99 -22.18
C MET A 1 -12.81 3.51 -21.92
N ILE A 2 -12.77 3.10 -20.66
CA ILE A 2 -12.82 1.70 -20.24
C ILE A 2 -14.26 1.16 -20.34
N THR A 3 -14.39 -0.15 -20.55
CA THR A 3 -15.69 -0.85 -20.53
C THR A 3 -16.27 -0.92 -19.11
N GLU A 4 -17.56 -1.25 -18.97
CA GLU A 4 -18.17 -1.48 -17.65
C GLU A 4 -17.50 -2.63 -16.89
N GLN A 5 -17.10 -3.68 -17.61
CA GLN A 5 -16.37 -4.80 -17.02
C GLN A 5 -15.01 -4.35 -16.48
N GLN A 6 -14.23 -3.61 -17.28
CA GLN A 6 -12.96 -3.05 -16.80
C GLN A 6 -13.18 -2.10 -15.62
N TYR A 7 -14.20 -1.24 -15.67
CA TYR A 7 -14.51 -0.34 -14.56
C TYR A 7 -14.77 -1.08 -13.25
N VAL A 8 -15.62 -2.13 -13.29
CA VAL A 8 -15.95 -2.92 -12.10
C VAL A 8 -14.72 -3.64 -11.56
N ILE A 9 -14.00 -4.36 -12.42
CA ILE A 9 -12.81 -5.13 -12.01
C ILE A 9 -11.75 -4.21 -11.42
N LEU A 10 -11.36 -3.15 -12.15
CA LEU A 10 -10.30 -2.23 -11.73
C LEU A 10 -10.69 -1.47 -10.45
N SER A 11 -11.97 -1.09 -10.28
CA SER A 11 -12.41 -0.41 -9.05
C SER A 11 -12.34 -1.33 -7.84
N LEU A 12 -12.76 -2.59 -7.98
CA LEU A 12 -12.72 -3.56 -6.89
C LEU A 12 -11.27 -3.91 -6.51
N GLU A 13 -10.41 -4.17 -7.48
CA GLU A 13 -8.98 -4.44 -7.24
C GLU A 13 -8.29 -3.22 -6.60
N LEU A 14 -8.57 -2.00 -7.07
CA LEU A 14 -8.04 -0.76 -6.51
C LEU A 14 -8.50 -0.54 -5.06
N ASN A 15 -9.80 -0.73 -4.78
CA ASN A 15 -10.35 -0.56 -3.44
C ASN A 15 -9.88 -1.65 -2.47
N MET A 16 -9.65 -2.88 -2.93
CA MET A 16 -9.07 -3.93 -2.10
C MET A 16 -7.64 -3.59 -1.71
N PHE A 17 -6.80 -3.27 -2.71
CA PHE A 17 -5.40 -2.95 -2.46
C PHE A 17 -5.26 -1.68 -1.62
N PHE A 18 -5.71 -0.52 -2.12
CA PHE A 18 -5.49 0.73 -1.41
C PHE A 18 -6.40 0.93 -0.19
N GLY A 19 -7.59 0.33 -0.14
CA GLY A 19 -8.43 0.36 1.05
C GLY A 19 -7.71 -0.27 2.25
N ARG A 20 -7.01 -1.39 2.01
CA ARG A 20 -6.13 -1.99 3.01
C ARG A 20 -4.94 -1.10 3.39
N ILE A 21 -4.24 -0.57 2.39
CA ILE A 21 -3.09 0.31 2.62
C ILE A 21 -3.50 1.53 3.46
N MET A 22 -4.65 2.16 3.18
CA MET A 22 -5.15 3.30 3.97
C MET A 22 -5.64 2.93 5.37
N LYS A 23 -6.25 1.75 5.55
CA LYS A 23 -6.54 1.18 6.88
C LYS A 23 -5.26 1.10 7.72
N GLU A 24 -4.22 0.52 7.13
CA GLU A 24 -2.95 0.25 7.83
C GLU A 24 -2.15 1.53 8.08
N HIS A 25 -2.14 2.48 7.14
CA HIS A 25 -1.59 3.82 7.38
C HIS A 25 -2.20 4.51 8.58
N SER A 26 -3.52 4.41 8.72
CA SER A 26 -4.24 5.01 9.85
C SER A 26 -3.80 4.35 11.16
N LEU A 27 -3.64 3.02 11.17
CA LEU A 27 -3.09 2.28 12.31
C LEU A 27 -1.65 2.69 12.65
N PHE A 28 -0.77 2.82 11.65
CA PHE A 28 0.64 3.17 11.88
C PHE A 28 0.78 4.61 12.41
N LEU A 29 -0.02 5.54 11.89
CA LEU A 29 -0.10 6.89 12.42
C LEU A 29 -0.52 6.88 13.90
N GLU A 30 -1.61 6.17 14.22
CA GLU A 30 -2.11 6.01 15.59
C GLU A 30 -1.04 5.45 16.53
N ALA A 31 -0.40 4.34 16.14
CA ALA A 31 0.66 3.70 16.93
C ALA A 31 1.88 4.61 17.15
N GLY A 32 2.12 5.57 16.25
CA GLY A 32 3.21 6.52 16.36
C GLY A 32 2.88 7.79 17.15
N PHE A 33 1.63 8.04 17.51
CA PHE A 33 1.27 9.21 18.31
C PHE A 33 1.61 9.03 19.79
N THR A 34 1.88 10.14 20.45
CA THR A 34 2.11 10.16 21.90
C THR A 34 0.81 10.47 22.64
N THR A 35 0.76 10.16 23.94
CA THR A 35 -0.40 10.46 24.79
C THR A 35 -0.72 11.96 24.93
N ALA A 36 0.17 12.84 24.46
CA ALA A 36 -0.08 14.28 24.40
C ALA A 36 -1.11 14.67 23.31
N ASN A 37 -1.33 13.80 22.33
CA ASN A 37 -2.19 14.03 21.17
C ASN A 37 -3.29 12.96 21.05
N PRO A 38 -4.14 12.77 22.09
CA PRO A 38 -5.14 11.70 22.09
C PRO A 38 -6.20 11.89 21.01
N GLU A 39 -6.52 13.13 20.64
CA GLU A 39 -7.47 13.45 19.58
C GLU A 39 -6.98 12.94 18.21
N PHE A 40 -5.69 13.08 17.91
CA PHE A 40 -5.11 12.55 16.66
C PHE A 40 -5.17 11.02 16.61
N SER A 41 -4.98 10.35 17.74
CA SER A 41 -5.12 8.89 17.82
C SER A 41 -6.56 8.46 17.55
N GLN A 42 -7.54 9.17 18.10
CA GLN A 42 -8.97 8.91 17.86
C GLN A 42 -9.36 9.13 16.39
N VAL A 43 -8.89 10.22 15.77
CA VAL A 43 -9.16 10.50 14.35
C VAL A 43 -8.51 9.44 13.45
N ALA A 44 -7.30 9.00 13.78
CA ALA A 44 -6.64 7.91 13.06
C ALA A 44 -7.43 6.59 13.17
N ASP A 45 -7.90 6.21 14.36
CA ASP A 45 -8.74 5.02 14.54
C ASP A 45 -10.08 5.14 13.77
N GLN A 46 -10.70 6.32 13.71
CA GLN A 46 -11.89 6.56 12.90
C GLN A 46 -11.62 6.30 11.41
N TYR A 47 -10.53 6.83 10.85
CA TYR A 47 -10.16 6.53 9.46
C TYR A 47 -9.85 5.05 9.25
N LYS A 48 -9.17 4.39 10.20
CA LYS A 48 -8.97 2.94 10.14
C LYS A 48 -10.29 2.19 10.00
N GLN A 49 -11.31 2.52 10.80
CA GLN A 49 -12.63 1.91 10.74
C GLN A 49 -13.39 2.22 9.43
N HIS A 50 -13.26 3.44 8.91
CA HIS A 50 -13.85 3.79 7.60
C HIS A 50 -13.22 2.98 6.46
N PHE A 51 -11.89 2.82 6.47
CA PHE A 51 -11.19 2.02 5.46
C PHE A 51 -11.37 0.51 5.65
N GLU A 52 -11.59 0.02 6.87
CA GLU A 52 -12.09 -1.34 7.12
C GLU A 52 -13.46 -1.56 6.46
N THR A 53 -14.36 -0.58 6.54
CA THR A 53 -15.68 -0.65 5.90
C THR A 53 -15.56 -0.70 4.37
N ILE A 54 -14.75 0.20 3.78
CA ILE A 54 -14.48 0.22 2.33
C ILE A 54 -13.88 -1.11 1.87
N LEU A 55 -12.86 -1.60 2.57
CA LEU A 55 -12.18 -2.85 2.24
C LEU A 55 -13.14 -4.04 2.34
N TYR A 56 -13.93 -4.13 3.41
CA TYR A 56 -14.92 -5.20 3.56
C TYR A 56 -15.91 -5.24 2.38
N HIS A 57 -16.46 -4.08 1.99
CA HIS A 57 -17.37 -4.02 0.84
C HIS A 57 -16.68 -4.40 -0.47
N ALA A 58 -15.44 -3.97 -0.69
CA ALA A 58 -14.66 -4.36 -1.86
C ALA A 58 -14.45 -5.88 -1.91
N VAL A 59 -14.06 -6.50 -0.79
CA VAL A 59 -13.86 -7.95 -0.65
C VAL A 59 -15.15 -8.73 -0.95
N VAL A 60 -16.28 -8.31 -0.36
CA VAL A 60 -17.58 -8.97 -0.59
C VAL A 60 -18.02 -8.88 -2.05
N LEU A 61 -17.90 -7.70 -2.66
CA LEU A 61 -18.31 -7.49 -4.05
C LEU A 61 -17.35 -8.13 -5.06
N GLY A 62 -16.07 -8.26 -4.71
CA GLY A 62 -15.03 -8.69 -5.64
C GLY A 62 -14.72 -10.17 -5.68
N ASN A 63 -15.27 -10.97 -4.76
CA ASN A 63 -15.08 -12.43 -4.80
C ASN A 63 -15.70 -13.03 -6.08
N GLY A 64 -14.87 -13.69 -6.90
CA GLY A 64 -15.25 -14.19 -8.22
C GLY A 64 -15.32 -13.13 -9.32
N ILE A 65 -15.05 -11.85 -9.02
CA ILE A 65 -15.09 -10.73 -9.98
C ILE A 65 -13.69 -10.22 -10.31
N ILE A 66 -12.78 -10.17 -9.35
CA ILE A 66 -11.40 -9.72 -9.60
C ILE A 66 -10.66 -10.69 -10.54
N THR A 67 -9.52 -10.26 -11.09
CA THR A 67 -8.72 -11.12 -11.95
C THR A 67 -8.04 -12.24 -11.15
N PRO A 68 -7.84 -13.44 -11.74
CA PRO A 68 -7.06 -14.50 -11.11
C PRO A 68 -5.62 -14.07 -10.79
N LEU A 69 -5.08 -13.13 -11.58
CA LEU A 69 -3.75 -12.59 -11.37
C LEU A 69 -3.66 -11.78 -10.07
N VAL A 70 -4.60 -10.88 -9.81
CA VAL A 70 -4.63 -10.09 -8.56
C VAL A 70 -4.93 -10.99 -7.35
N ALA A 71 -5.85 -11.94 -7.49
CA ALA A 71 -6.18 -12.89 -6.42
C ALA A 71 -4.98 -13.75 -5.97
N SER A 72 -3.99 -13.98 -6.86
CA SER A 72 -2.83 -14.85 -6.59
C SER A 72 -1.48 -14.11 -6.53
N SER A 73 -1.46 -12.78 -6.71
CA SER A 73 -0.22 -11.99 -6.75
C SER A 73 0.45 -11.83 -5.39
N GLY A 74 -0.31 -12.04 -4.31
CA GLY A 74 0.12 -11.74 -2.94
C GLY A 74 0.06 -10.23 -2.61
N GLU A 75 -0.62 -9.41 -3.41
CA GLU A 75 -0.75 -7.97 -3.15
C GLU A 75 -1.92 -7.60 -2.22
N ILE A 76 -2.97 -8.43 -2.17
CA ILE A 76 -4.11 -8.25 -1.26
C ILE A 76 -3.76 -8.76 0.14
N VAL A 77 -3.25 -10.00 0.22
CA VAL A 77 -2.84 -10.71 1.42
C VAL A 77 -1.59 -11.54 1.12
N THR A 78 -0.78 -11.78 2.15
CA THR A 78 0.29 -12.77 2.14
C THR A 78 0.05 -13.82 3.24
N ASP A 79 0.82 -14.91 3.22
CA ASP A 79 0.81 -15.92 4.28
C ASP A 79 1.15 -15.36 5.68
N TYR A 80 1.73 -14.17 5.75
CA TYR A 80 2.13 -13.51 7.00
C TYR A 80 1.09 -12.55 7.55
N THR A 81 0.13 -12.13 6.73
CA THR A 81 -0.72 -10.98 7.01
C THR A 81 -1.55 -11.16 8.28
N LEU A 82 -2.32 -12.25 8.40
CA LEU A 82 -3.16 -12.49 9.58
C LEU A 82 -2.34 -12.58 10.88
N GLY A 83 -1.20 -13.29 10.84
CA GLY A 83 -0.30 -13.40 11.99
C GLY A 83 0.35 -12.06 12.37
N SER A 84 0.64 -11.22 11.37
CA SER A 84 1.20 -9.88 11.56
C SER A 84 0.17 -8.92 12.17
N GLU A 85 -1.10 -9.00 11.76
CA GLU A 85 -2.21 -8.25 12.38
C GLU A 85 -2.39 -8.65 13.85
N GLN A 86 -2.43 -9.94 14.16
CA GLN A 86 -2.57 -10.44 15.53
C GLN A 86 -1.47 -9.92 16.46
N LYS A 87 -0.20 -9.98 16.02
CA LYS A 87 0.93 -9.49 16.82
C LYS A 87 0.93 -7.98 16.94
N THR A 88 0.61 -7.26 15.87
CA THR A 88 0.55 -5.80 15.90
C THR A 88 -0.53 -5.33 16.86
N GLN A 89 -1.74 -5.88 16.79
CA GLN A 89 -2.82 -5.61 17.74
C GLN A 89 -2.40 -5.95 19.18
N TYR A 90 -1.72 -7.07 19.40
CA TYR A 90 -1.23 -7.45 20.72
C TYR A 90 -0.21 -6.44 21.28
N PHE A 91 0.70 -5.92 20.45
CA PHE A 91 1.74 -4.98 20.89
C PHE A 91 1.22 -3.55 21.08
N THR A 92 0.30 -3.10 20.24
CA THR A 92 -0.18 -1.71 20.26
C THR A 92 -1.45 -1.53 21.07
N GLY A 93 -2.24 -2.59 21.25
CA GLY A 93 -3.59 -2.51 21.80
C GLY A 93 -4.63 -1.92 20.84
N ILE A 94 -4.23 -1.51 19.63
CA ILE A 94 -5.11 -0.97 18.60
C ILE A 94 -5.86 -2.13 17.95
N ALA A 95 -7.19 -2.10 18.00
CA ALA A 95 -8.02 -3.16 17.43
C ALA A 95 -7.91 -3.21 15.90
N ILE A 96 -7.82 -4.42 15.34
CA ILE A 96 -7.76 -4.69 13.90
C ILE A 96 -8.88 -5.67 13.56
N ASN A 97 -9.69 -5.34 12.56
CA ASN A 97 -10.70 -6.26 12.04
C ASN A 97 -10.05 -7.37 11.19
N GLN A 98 -9.66 -8.46 11.85
CA GLN A 98 -9.02 -9.63 11.24
C GLN A 98 -9.98 -10.50 10.41
N GLU A 99 -11.30 -10.31 10.54
CA GLU A 99 -12.27 -11.08 9.73
C GLU A 99 -12.18 -10.71 8.25
N ILE A 100 -11.80 -9.47 7.93
CA ILE A 100 -11.57 -9.04 6.55
C ILE A 100 -10.45 -9.87 5.93
N THR A 101 -9.33 -10.07 6.63
CA THR A 101 -8.22 -10.88 6.11
C THR A 101 -8.58 -12.34 5.92
N LYS A 102 -9.39 -12.92 6.79
CA LYS A 102 -9.91 -14.28 6.59
C LYS A 102 -10.80 -14.39 5.35
N LEU A 103 -11.53 -13.33 5.00
CA LEU A 103 -12.30 -13.29 3.74
C LEU A 103 -11.38 -13.11 2.53
N GLU A 104 -10.36 -12.27 2.64
CA GLU A 104 -9.34 -12.05 1.59
C GLU A 104 -8.57 -13.34 1.25
N GLU A 105 -8.23 -14.16 2.24
CA GLU A 105 -7.58 -15.47 2.05
C GLU A 105 -8.43 -16.45 1.21
N GLY A 106 -9.75 -16.26 1.18
CA GLY A 106 -10.69 -17.06 0.40
C GLY A 106 -11.05 -16.46 -0.96
N LEU A 107 -10.48 -15.31 -1.34
CA LEU A 107 -10.78 -14.67 -2.61
C LEU A 107 -10.28 -15.52 -3.77
N TYR A 108 -11.12 -15.61 -4.81
CA TYR A 108 -10.71 -16.12 -6.10
C TYR A 108 -11.17 -15.16 -7.20
N GLY A 109 -10.50 -15.23 -8.34
CA GLY A 109 -10.83 -14.46 -9.52
C GLY A 109 -11.30 -15.33 -10.69
N GLU A 110 -12.06 -14.74 -11.60
CA GLU A 110 -12.46 -15.37 -12.86
C GLU A 110 -11.93 -14.58 -14.06
N ALA A 111 -11.60 -15.26 -15.16
CA ALA A 111 -11.07 -14.58 -16.35
C ALA A 111 -12.12 -13.71 -17.06
N ASN A 112 -13.40 -14.11 -17.00
CA ASN A 112 -14.52 -13.43 -17.64
C ASN A 112 -15.76 -13.43 -16.72
N PRO A 113 -15.72 -12.66 -15.62
CA PRO A 113 -16.85 -12.58 -14.70
C PRO A 113 -18.07 -11.95 -15.37
N LEU A 114 -19.27 -12.41 -14.99
CA LEU A 114 -20.52 -11.80 -15.43
C LEU A 114 -20.77 -10.50 -14.67
N ILE A 115 -20.74 -9.37 -15.38
CA ILE A 115 -20.99 -8.06 -14.79
C ILE A 115 -22.44 -7.65 -15.01
N THR A 116 -23.18 -7.49 -13.92
CA THR A 116 -24.58 -7.06 -13.94
C THR A 116 -24.69 -5.54 -13.75
N PRO A 117 -25.75 -4.89 -14.25
CA PRO A 117 -25.99 -3.47 -13.99
C PRO A 117 -26.06 -3.12 -12.49
N GLU A 118 -26.60 -4.03 -11.68
CA GLU A 118 -26.64 -3.92 -10.22
C GLU A 118 -25.23 -3.84 -9.63
N LEU A 119 -24.31 -4.71 -10.06
CA LEU A 119 -22.93 -4.70 -9.60
C LEU A 119 -22.20 -3.41 -10.00
N VAL A 120 -22.43 -2.90 -11.22
CA VAL A 120 -21.89 -1.61 -11.65
C VAL A 120 -22.35 -0.48 -10.72
N GLN A 121 -23.63 -0.49 -10.32
CA GLN A 121 -24.18 0.50 -9.39
C GLN A 121 -23.58 0.37 -7.99
N GLN A 122 -23.44 -0.85 -7.47
CA GLN A 122 -22.86 -1.11 -6.16
C GLN A 122 -21.39 -0.67 -6.09
N VAL A 123 -20.61 -0.92 -7.16
CA VAL A 123 -19.22 -0.45 -7.25
C VAL A 123 -19.13 1.07 -7.33
N SER A 124 -20.02 1.73 -8.08
CA SER A 124 -20.05 3.20 -8.11
C SER A 124 -20.42 3.80 -6.75
N GLN A 125 -21.33 3.16 -6.00
CA GLN A 125 -21.65 3.56 -4.63
C GLN A 125 -20.47 3.36 -3.68
N LEU A 126 -19.73 2.26 -3.80
CA LEU A 126 -18.50 2.03 -3.03
C LEU A 126 -17.46 3.12 -3.32
N ASN A 127 -17.22 3.42 -4.60
CA ASN A 127 -16.28 4.46 -5.01
C ASN A 127 -16.72 5.84 -4.49
N ALA A 128 -18.01 6.18 -4.61
CA ALA A 128 -18.57 7.42 -4.08
C ALA A 128 -18.48 7.53 -2.56
N PHE A 129 -18.54 6.41 -1.83
CA PHE A 129 -18.33 6.37 -0.39
C PHE A 129 -16.84 6.55 -0.01
N ALA A 130 -15.92 5.96 -0.79
CA ALA A 130 -14.48 6.03 -0.53
C ALA A 130 -13.88 7.43 -0.80
N MET A 131 -14.37 8.15 -1.81
CA MET A 131 -13.85 9.47 -2.20
C MET A 131 -13.78 10.50 -1.05
N PRO A 132 -14.87 10.83 -0.33
CA PRO A 132 -14.79 11.79 0.78
C PRO A 132 -13.95 11.29 1.96
N MET A 133 -13.84 9.97 2.17
CA MET A 133 -12.95 9.40 3.20
C MET A 133 -11.48 9.61 2.83
N LEU A 134 -11.13 9.50 1.54
CA LEU A 134 -9.80 9.80 1.03
C LEU A 134 -9.45 11.27 1.13
N GLU A 135 -10.36 12.16 0.74
CA GLU A 135 -10.17 13.62 0.87
C GLU A 135 -9.89 14.00 2.33
N GLY A 136 -10.70 13.50 3.26
CA GLY A 136 -10.48 13.72 4.69
C GLY A 136 -9.17 13.14 5.21
N LEU A 137 -8.79 11.92 4.81
CA LEU A 137 -7.52 11.32 5.22
C LEU A 137 -6.31 12.07 4.64
N ILE A 138 -6.42 12.60 3.41
CA ILE A 138 -5.40 13.45 2.79
C ILE A 138 -5.22 14.74 3.59
N ASP A 139 -6.31 15.39 3.98
CA ASP A 139 -6.28 16.60 4.81
C ASP A 139 -5.68 16.30 6.19
N PHE A 140 -6.06 15.18 6.80
CA PHE A 140 -5.53 14.73 8.08
C PHE A 140 -4.01 14.49 8.03
N LYS A 141 -3.53 13.70 7.05
CA LYS A 141 -2.09 13.45 6.80
C LYS A 141 -1.33 14.76 6.55
N THR A 142 -1.92 15.68 5.80
CA THR A 142 -1.35 17.02 5.54
C THR A 142 -1.23 17.85 6.81
N GLY A 143 -2.26 17.85 7.66
CA GLY A 143 -2.26 18.53 8.97
C GLY A 143 -1.16 18.00 9.88
N ILE A 144 -1.06 16.68 10.03
CA ILE A 144 0.00 16.02 10.80
C ILE A 144 1.38 16.44 10.29
N LEU A 145 1.62 16.34 8.98
CA LEU A 145 2.90 16.71 8.39
C LEU A 145 3.28 18.17 8.70
N ASN A 146 2.33 19.08 8.56
CA ASN A 146 2.53 20.51 8.86
C ASN A 146 2.86 20.74 10.33
N ASP A 147 2.17 20.07 11.25
CA ASP A 147 2.42 20.20 12.69
C ASP A 147 3.78 19.63 13.10
N VAL A 148 4.20 18.50 12.52
CA VAL A 148 5.52 17.93 12.76
C VAL A 148 6.63 18.85 12.21
N LEU A 149 6.49 19.34 10.97
CA LEU A 149 7.49 20.22 10.33
C LEU A 149 7.60 21.61 10.99
N SER A 150 6.57 22.03 11.72
CA SER A 150 6.55 23.28 12.47
C SER A 150 6.78 23.09 13.97
N CYS A 151 7.20 21.90 14.39
CA CYS A 151 7.49 21.54 15.79
C CYS A 151 6.29 21.73 16.74
N ARG A 152 5.06 21.66 16.23
CA ARG A 152 3.82 21.69 17.03
C ARG A 152 3.35 20.30 17.46
N MET A 153 3.93 19.25 16.88
CA MET A 153 3.63 17.87 17.23
C MET A 153 4.92 17.05 17.34
N PHE A 154 5.01 16.24 18.39
CA PHE A 154 5.96 15.13 18.45
C PHE A 154 5.24 13.80 18.22
N THR A 155 5.84 12.96 17.38
CA THR A 155 5.38 11.61 17.02
C THR A 155 6.59 10.74 16.65
N ALA A 156 6.46 9.42 16.77
CA ALA A 156 7.43 8.46 16.26
C ALA A 156 7.34 8.25 14.74
N ASN A 157 6.38 8.88 14.05
CA ASN A 157 6.28 8.86 12.60
C ASN A 157 7.30 9.81 11.96
N TYR A 158 8.15 9.31 11.07
CA TYR A 158 9.06 10.18 10.32
C TYR A 158 8.27 11.17 9.43
N PRO A 159 8.70 12.45 9.31
CA PRO A 159 8.07 13.39 8.37
C PRO A 159 8.03 12.86 6.92
N LEU A 160 9.10 12.17 6.49
CA LEU A 160 9.16 11.54 5.17
C LEU A 160 8.15 10.40 5.03
N LEU A 161 7.90 9.64 6.10
CA LEU A 161 6.86 8.60 6.10
C LEU A 161 5.47 9.21 5.96
N ILE A 162 5.19 10.32 6.66
CA ILE A 162 3.89 11.01 6.55
C ILE A 162 3.69 11.56 5.13
N ASP A 163 4.72 12.16 4.53
CA ASP A 163 4.68 12.63 3.13
C ASP A 163 4.54 11.46 2.13
N HIS A 164 5.16 10.33 2.40
CA HIS A 164 5.06 9.11 1.60
C HIS A 164 3.63 8.57 1.55
N ILE A 165 3.03 8.31 2.71
CA ILE A 165 1.65 7.79 2.79
C ILE A 165 0.61 8.81 2.31
N LEU A 166 0.95 10.11 2.30
CA LEU A 166 0.14 11.17 1.71
C LEU A 166 0.14 11.07 0.18
N ARG A 167 1.28 10.73 -0.44
CA ARG A 167 1.39 10.52 -1.89
C ARG A 167 0.59 9.31 -2.37
N GLU A 168 0.60 8.22 -1.62
CA GLU A 168 -0.21 7.02 -1.93
C GLU A 168 -1.71 7.30 -1.79
N ALA A 169 -2.12 8.04 -0.76
CA ALA A 169 -3.53 8.46 -0.63
C ALA A 169 -3.99 9.32 -1.82
N LYS A 170 -3.13 10.24 -2.28
CA LYS A 170 -3.39 11.07 -3.48
C LYS A 170 -3.43 10.23 -4.76
N MET A 171 -2.55 9.24 -4.89
CA MET A 171 -2.60 8.29 -6.00
C MET A 171 -3.93 7.55 -6.01
N TYR A 172 -4.32 6.92 -4.90
CA TYR A 172 -5.59 6.20 -4.80
C TYR A 172 -6.78 7.09 -5.17
N HIS A 173 -6.85 8.31 -4.61
CA HIS A 173 -7.90 9.28 -4.96
C HIS A 173 -7.92 9.60 -6.46
N SER A 174 -6.76 9.88 -7.08
CA SER A 174 -6.67 10.18 -8.51
C SER A 174 -7.10 9.00 -9.39
N HIS A 175 -6.71 7.78 -9.02
CA HIS A 175 -7.06 6.57 -9.75
C HIS A 175 -8.57 6.29 -9.65
N LEU A 176 -9.14 6.46 -8.46
CA LEU A 176 -10.58 6.29 -8.25
C LEU A 176 -11.40 7.31 -9.04
N ALA A 177 -10.97 8.58 -9.07
CA ALA A 177 -11.59 9.63 -9.88
C ALA A 177 -11.50 9.35 -11.40
N ALA A 178 -10.37 8.78 -11.87
CA ALA A 178 -10.21 8.35 -13.25
C ALA A 178 -11.20 7.24 -13.61
N LEU A 179 -11.36 6.23 -12.74
CA LEU A 179 -12.30 5.12 -12.93
C LEU A 179 -13.77 5.59 -12.95
N GLU A 180 -14.17 6.49 -12.04
CA GLU A 180 -15.50 7.11 -12.07
C GLU A 180 -15.74 7.89 -13.37
N SER A 181 -14.69 8.48 -13.93
CA SER A 181 -14.72 9.15 -15.24
C SER A 181 -14.56 8.19 -16.43
N ARG A 182 -14.58 6.87 -16.21
CA ARG A 182 -14.38 5.81 -17.23
C ARG A 182 -13.06 5.94 -18.00
N LYS A 183 -12.01 6.40 -17.32
CA LYS A 183 -10.63 6.48 -17.82
C LYS A 183 -9.75 5.40 -17.18
N ASN A 184 -8.67 5.05 -17.86
CA ASN A 184 -7.67 4.16 -17.28
C ASN A 184 -6.81 4.98 -16.30
N PRO A 185 -6.64 4.58 -15.03
CA PRO A 185 -5.79 5.29 -14.09
C PRO A 185 -4.29 5.27 -14.47
N GLU A 186 -3.83 4.21 -15.13
CA GLU A 186 -2.41 3.98 -15.43
C GLU A 186 -2.09 4.24 -16.91
N GLU A 187 -2.18 5.50 -17.35
CA GLU A 187 -1.95 5.85 -18.76
C GLU A 187 -0.45 5.91 -19.14
N SER A 188 0.43 6.18 -18.17
CA SER A 188 1.86 6.38 -18.39
C SER A 188 2.71 5.38 -17.61
N LEU A 189 3.35 4.45 -18.33
CA LEU A 189 4.33 3.51 -17.79
C LEU A 189 5.42 4.25 -17.01
N LYS A 190 5.99 5.30 -17.61
CA LYS A 190 7.09 6.06 -17.01
C LYS A 190 6.69 6.75 -15.71
N GLU A 191 5.51 7.37 -15.65
CA GLU A 191 5.06 8.03 -14.42
C GLU A 191 4.76 7.02 -13.30
N THR A 192 4.20 5.87 -13.69
CA THR A 192 3.91 4.77 -12.79
C THR A 192 5.19 4.18 -12.20
N GLU A 193 6.19 3.90 -13.03
CA GLU A 193 7.52 3.40 -12.61
C GLU A 193 8.22 4.42 -11.71
N LEU A 194 8.22 5.72 -12.08
CA LEU A 194 8.82 6.76 -11.25
C LEU A 194 8.16 6.93 -9.88
N PHE A 195 6.84 6.74 -9.81
CA PHE A 195 6.13 6.78 -8.54
C PHE A 195 6.56 5.62 -7.65
N TRP A 196 6.44 4.39 -8.15
CA TRP A 196 6.69 3.20 -7.35
C TRP A 196 8.16 2.98 -7.03
N ASP A 197 9.09 3.36 -7.90
CA ASP A 197 10.52 3.37 -7.58
C ASP A 197 10.84 4.30 -6.40
N ARG A 198 10.16 5.46 -6.34
CA ARG A 198 10.29 6.37 -5.19
C ARG A 198 9.75 5.72 -3.91
N ILE A 199 8.60 5.05 -3.99
CA ILE A 199 8.00 4.33 -2.87
C ILE A 199 8.97 3.23 -2.38
N MET A 200 9.53 2.42 -3.29
CA MET A 200 10.47 1.36 -2.92
C MET A 200 11.79 1.89 -2.33
N LEU A 201 12.32 2.99 -2.87
CA LEU A 201 13.46 3.71 -2.29
C LEU A 201 13.17 4.13 -0.85
N GLU A 202 12.04 4.79 -0.62
CA GLU A 202 11.68 5.31 0.70
C GLU A 202 11.44 4.17 1.69
N HIS A 203 10.84 3.05 1.28
CA HIS A 203 10.78 1.84 2.09
C HIS A 203 12.15 1.36 2.53
N ALA A 204 13.15 1.40 1.65
CA ALA A 204 14.49 0.92 1.96
C ALA A 204 15.14 1.80 3.03
N LEU A 205 14.91 3.12 2.94
CA LEU A 205 15.31 4.08 3.97
C LEU A 205 14.59 3.85 5.31
N PHE A 206 13.29 3.54 5.30
CA PHE A 206 12.53 3.27 6.51
C PHE A 206 12.98 1.98 7.18
N ILE A 207 13.15 0.88 6.42
CA ILE A 207 13.68 -0.38 6.94
C ILE A 207 15.05 -0.15 7.58
N ARG A 208 15.96 0.54 6.87
CA ARG A 208 17.29 0.92 7.39
C ARG A 208 17.19 1.69 8.72
N GLY A 209 16.26 2.63 8.83
CA GLY A 209 16.11 3.49 10.01
C GLY A 209 15.42 2.85 11.22
N LEU A 210 14.61 1.81 10.99
CA LEU A 210 13.80 1.15 12.03
C LEU A 210 14.42 -0.16 12.54
N LEU A 211 15.44 -0.69 11.86
CA LEU A 211 16.26 -1.80 12.36
C LEU A 211 17.06 -1.36 13.60
N ASP A 212 17.27 -2.29 14.53
CA ASP A 212 18.13 -2.02 15.68
C ASP A 212 19.57 -1.76 15.20
N PRO A 213 20.32 -0.82 15.80
CA PRO A 213 21.69 -0.52 15.41
C PRO A 213 22.66 -1.71 15.43
N THR A 214 22.29 -2.84 16.05
CA THR A 214 23.09 -4.07 16.01
C THR A 214 22.89 -4.93 14.75
N GLU A 215 21.85 -4.68 13.95
CA GLU A 215 21.54 -5.41 12.71
C GLU A 215 22.31 -4.87 11.48
N ASN A 216 23.64 -4.76 11.60
CA ASN A 216 24.49 -4.07 10.62
C ASN A 216 24.34 -4.59 9.18
N ASP A 217 24.27 -5.90 8.98
CA ASP A 217 24.16 -6.49 7.64
C ASP A 217 22.83 -6.12 6.98
N LEU A 218 21.72 -6.19 7.72
CA LEU A 218 20.39 -5.80 7.23
C LEU A 218 20.31 -4.30 6.94
N ILE A 219 20.94 -3.47 7.79
CA ILE A 219 21.04 -2.01 7.59
C ILE A 219 21.78 -1.69 6.29
N ASN A 220 22.92 -2.35 6.04
CA ASN A 220 23.70 -2.13 4.81
C ASN A 220 22.92 -2.60 3.59
N THR A 221 22.29 -3.78 3.64
CA THR A 221 21.46 -4.28 2.52
C THR A 221 20.29 -3.33 2.22
N ALA A 222 19.58 -2.84 3.24
CA ALA A 222 18.51 -1.86 3.03
C ALA A 222 19.04 -0.54 2.44
N ASN A 223 20.25 -0.11 2.83
CA ASN A 223 20.87 1.08 2.28
C ASN A 223 21.28 0.89 0.80
N ASP A 224 21.74 -0.29 0.43
CA ASP A 224 22.11 -0.62 -0.95
C ASP A 224 20.88 -0.57 -1.86
N PHE A 225 19.76 -1.19 -1.47
CA PHE A 225 18.49 -1.07 -2.21
C PHE A 225 18.03 0.39 -2.38
N ALA A 226 18.21 1.24 -1.36
CA ALA A 226 17.89 2.67 -1.48
C ALA A 226 18.75 3.35 -2.57
N GLY A 227 20.02 2.98 -2.68
CA GLY A 227 20.92 3.45 -3.74
C GLY A 227 20.51 2.93 -5.12
N GLU A 228 20.19 1.65 -5.24
CA GLU A 228 19.77 1.01 -6.50
C GLU A 228 18.48 1.63 -7.04
N TYR A 229 17.45 1.83 -6.20
CA TYR A 229 16.23 2.53 -6.64
C TYR A 229 16.48 3.99 -7.00
N ASN A 230 17.41 4.67 -6.33
CA ASN A 230 17.79 6.02 -6.75
C ASN A 230 18.35 6.02 -8.17
N ASP A 231 19.20 5.04 -8.51
CA ASP A 231 19.76 4.91 -9.86
C ASP A 231 18.70 4.52 -10.90
N LEU A 232 17.78 3.61 -10.56
CA LEU A 232 16.63 3.23 -11.40
C LEU A 232 15.73 4.43 -11.69
N MET A 233 15.40 5.24 -10.67
CA MET A 233 14.62 6.47 -10.86
C MET A 233 15.30 7.44 -11.83
N GLN A 234 16.63 7.60 -11.74
CA GLN A 234 17.37 8.48 -12.65
C GLN A 234 17.40 7.93 -14.07
N ALA A 235 17.55 6.60 -14.23
CA ALA A 235 17.44 5.94 -15.52
C ALA A 235 16.04 6.14 -16.13
N ALA A 236 14.97 5.89 -15.37
CA ALA A 236 13.59 6.09 -15.81
C ALA A 236 13.31 7.55 -16.20
N ARG A 237 13.81 8.53 -15.44
CA ARG A 237 13.68 9.96 -15.78
C ARG A 237 14.29 10.31 -17.13
N THR A 238 15.46 9.77 -17.44
CA THR A 238 16.18 10.03 -18.69
C THR A 238 15.70 9.15 -19.85
N ALA A 239 14.95 8.08 -19.57
CA ALA A 239 14.42 7.19 -20.59
C ALA A 239 13.41 7.88 -21.51
N THR A 240 13.50 7.55 -22.79
CA THR A 240 12.49 7.80 -23.83
C THR A 240 11.42 6.71 -23.81
N ASP A 241 10.31 6.93 -24.53
CA ASP A 241 9.24 5.92 -24.71
C ASP A 241 9.75 4.60 -25.30
N VAL A 242 10.87 4.62 -26.04
CA VAL A 242 11.48 3.41 -26.62
C VAL A 242 12.35 2.69 -25.60
N THR A 243 13.08 3.43 -24.78
CA THR A 243 14.08 2.85 -23.86
C THR A 243 13.50 2.48 -22.50
N ILE A 244 12.32 3.00 -22.13
CA ILE A 244 11.71 2.79 -20.82
C ILE A 244 11.54 1.29 -20.51
N ARG A 245 11.14 0.47 -21.48
CA ARG A 245 10.95 -0.98 -21.27
C ARG A 245 12.20 -1.71 -20.78
N SER A 246 13.38 -1.30 -21.26
CA SER A 246 14.65 -1.87 -20.78
C SER A 246 14.95 -1.46 -19.35
N VAL A 247 14.50 -0.28 -18.93
CA VAL A 247 14.57 0.16 -17.53
C VAL A 247 13.59 -0.66 -16.72
N THR A 248 12.33 -0.77 -17.15
CA THR A 248 11.27 -1.58 -16.53
C THR A 248 11.70 -3.04 -16.30
N ASP A 249 12.37 -3.67 -17.26
CA ASP A 249 12.93 -5.03 -17.11
C ASP A 249 14.00 -5.13 -16.01
N THR A 250 14.80 -4.07 -15.85
CA THR A 250 15.82 -3.97 -14.81
C THR A 250 15.17 -3.72 -13.45
N THR A 251 14.23 -2.77 -13.40
CA THR A 251 13.40 -2.45 -12.24
C THR A 251 12.63 -3.65 -11.73
N LEU A 252 12.07 -4.48 -12.62
CA LEU A 252 11.37 -5.71 -12.26
C LEU A 252 12.31 -6.71 -11.56
N LYS A 253 13.51 -6.92 -12.10
CA LYS A 253 14.49 -7.83 -11.49
C LYS A 253 14.92 -7.34 -10.11
N GLU A 254 15.13 -6.04 -9.96
CA GLU A 254 15.51 -5.47 -8.66
C GLU A 254 14.37 -5.55 -7.65
N THR A 255 13.15 -5.22 -8.08
CA THR A 255 11.96 -5.30 -7.22
C THR A 255 11.66 -6.74 -6.80
N MET A 256 11.93 -7.75 -7.62
CA MET A 256 11.82 -9.15 -7.21
C MET A 256 12.80 -9.52 -6.09
N LYS A 257 14.06 -9.06 -6.15
CA LYS A 257 15.03 -9.27 -5.06
C LYS A 257 14.62 -8.50 -3.81
N TYR A 258 14.15 -7.27 -3.97
CA TYR A 258 13.74 -6.43 -2.86
C TYR A 258 12.49 -6.97 -2.16
N ARG A 259 11.55 -7.53 -2.91
CA ARG A 259 10.44 -8.32 -2.35
C ARG A 259 10.95 -9.50 -1.52
N ASP A 260 11.92 -10.28 -2.01
CA ASP A 260 12.49 -11.39 -1.22
C ASP A 260 13.14 -10.93 0.07
N PHE A 261 13.84 -9.79 0.03
CA PHE A 261 14.40 -9.15 1.22
C PHE A 261 13.30 -8.74 2.22
N LYS A 262 12.24 -8.09 1.73
CA LYS A 262 11.09 -7.72 2.56
C LYS A 262 10.37 -8.94 3.12
N GLU A 263 10.22 -10.01 2.36
CA GLU A 263 9.61 -11.26 2.83
C GLU A 263 10.45 -11.91 3.95
N ALA A 264 11.76 -12.03 3.75
CA ALA A 264 12.67 -12.52 4.77
C ALA A 264 12.62 -11.65 6.04
N GLY A 265 12.52 -10.32 5.86
CA GLY A 265 12.30 -9.36 6.94
C GLY A 265 10.99 -9.59 7.69
N THR A 266 9.87 -9.71 6.98
CA THR A 266 8.54 -9.99 7.54
C THR A 266 8.54 -11.28 8.35
N LYS A 267 9.14 -12.35 7.81
CA LYS A 267 9.29 -13.62 8.53
C LYS A 267 10.16 -13.47 9.78
N GLY A 268 11.33 -12.84 9.66
CA GLY A 268 12.27 -12.67 10.75
C GLY A 268 11.72 -11.81 11.90
N ILE A 269 10.99 -10.73 11.58
CA ILE A 269 10.32 -9.87 12.56
C ILE A 269 9.19 -10.64 13.26
N ASN A 270 8.37 -11.36 12.49
CA ASN A 270 7.31 -12.20 13.06
C ASN A 270 7.90 -13.27 14.00
N GLU A 271 8.99 -13.93 13.63
CA GLU A 271 9.61 -14.98 14.44
C GLU A 271 10.50 -14.43 15.58
N CYS A 272 10.52 -13.11 15.81
CA CYS A 272 11.39 -12.43 16.78
C CYS A 272 12.89 -12.73 16.60
N LYS A 273 13.31 -12.94 15.35
CA LYS A 273 14.71 -13.21 14.96
C LYS A 273 15.48 -11.96 14.52
N ILE A 274 14.77 -10.89 14.18
CA ILE A 274 15.33 -9.58 13.80
C ILE A 274 14.99 -8.59 14.90
N ARG A 275 16.00 -7.83 15.36
CA ARG A 275 15.83 -6.74 16.32
C ARG A 275 15.45 -5.47 15.57
N SER A 276 14.32 -4.88 15.91
CA SER A 276 13.85 -3.64 15.29
C SER A 276 12.76 -2.99 16.14
N ILE A 277 12.39 -1.78 15.75
CA ILE A 277 11.14 -1.13 16.15
C ILE A 277 10.08 -1.17 15.03
N ILE A 278 10.20 -2.14 14.12
CA ILE A 278 9.27 -2.34 13.00
C ILE A 278 8.09 -3.19 13.51
N LEU A 279 6.88 -2.65 13.43
CA LEU A 279 5.67 -3.43 13.69
C LEU A 279 5.55 -4.59 12.70
N PRO A 280 5.16 -5.81 13.11
CA PRO A 280 5.03 -6.95 12.20
C PRO A 280 4.15 -6.65 10.98
N LEU A 281 3.03 -5.94 11.18
CA LEU A 281 2.14 -5.57 10.08
C LEU A 281 2.75 -4.53 9.13
N LEU A 282 3.65 -3.66 9.60
CA LEU A 282 4.37 -2.73 8.72
C LEU A 282 5.33 -3.48 7.78
N ALA A 283 5.96 -4.56 8.24
CA ALA A 283 6.81 -5.39 7.38
C ALA A 283 5.99 -6.09 6.28
N ASP A 284 4.83 -6.66 6.64
CA ASP A 284 3.90 -7.27 5.67
C ASP A 284 3.29 -6.24 4.70
N HIS A 285 2.97 -5.05 5.18
CA HIS A 285 2.44 -3.95 4.38
C HIS A 285 3.35 -3.61 3.21
N VAL A 286 4.63 -3.29 3.50
CA VAL A 286 5.57 -2.92 2.45
C VAL A 286 5.91 -4.11 1.53
N LEU A 287 5.75 -5.35 2.00
CA LEU A 287 5.87 -6.56 1.18
C LEU A 287 4.74 -6.65 0.13
N ARG A 288 3.48 -6.42 0.55
CA ARG A 288 2.33 -6.40 -0.37
C ARG A 288 2.44 -5.33 -1.45
N GLU A 289 2.96 -4.15 -1.11
CA GLU A 289 3.20 -3.09 -2.09
C GLU A 289 4.30 -3.46 -3.10
N SER A 290 5.31 -4.23 -2.68
CA SER A 290 6.28 -4.79 -3.62
C SER A 290 5.65 -5.85 -4.53
N ASN A 291 4.74 -6.69 -4.03
CA ASN A 291 3.98 -7.63 -4.86
C ASN A 291 3.10 -6.91 -5.88
N HIS A 292 2.41 -5.83 -5.46
CA HIS A 292 1.64 -4.96 -6.34
C HIS A 292 2.51 -4.39 -7.46
N TYR A 293 3.66 -3.82 -7.09
CA TYR A 293 4.54 -3.21 -8.07
C TYR A 293 5.11 -4.24 -9.05
N ILE A 294 5.49 -5.44 -8.59
CA ILE A 294 5.91 -6.54 -9.46
C ILE A 294 4.81 -6.92 -10.46
N ARG A 295 3.54 -6.99 -10.02
CA ARG A 295 2.42 -7.28 -10.92
C ARG A 295 2.30 -6.20 -11.99
N MET A 296 2.37 -4.93 -11.61
CA MET A 296 2.30 -3.81 -12.55
C MET A 296 3.45 -3.85 -13.56
N LEU A 297 4.68 -4.00 -13.10
CA LEU A 297 5.86 -4.08 -13.97
C LEU A 297 5.74 -5.22 -14.99
N ARG A 298 5.19 -6.39 -14.62
CA ARG A 298 4.95 -7.51 -15.54
C ARG A 298 3.87 -7.25 -16.59
N GLN A 299 2.88 -6.42 -16.26
CA GLN A 299 1.83 -6.03 -17.22
C GLN A 299 2.32 -4.96 -18.19
N LEU A 300 3.33 -4.18 -17.77
CA LEU A 300 3.86 -3.03 -18.50
C LEU A 300 5.14 -3.36 -19.30
N SER A 301 5.83 -4.45 -18.98
CA SER A 301 7.01 -4.98 -19.69
C SER A 301 6.67 -5.60 -21.05
#